data_AF-A0A6J5U920-F1
#
_entry.id   AF-A0A6J5U920-F1
#
_cell.length_a   1.000
_cell.length_b   1.000
_cell.length_c   1.000
_cell.angle_alpha   90.00
_cell.angle_beta   90.00
_cell.angle_gamma   90.00
#
_symmetry.space_group_name_H-M   'P 1'
#
loop_
_entity.id
_entity.type
_entity.pdbx_description
1 polymer ?
#
loop_
_entity_poly.entity_id
_entity_poly.type
_entity_poly.pdbx_seq_one_letter_code
_entity_poly.pdbx_strand_id
1 'polypeptide(L)'
;MGAAMALYSATCYAAGRYGNGNPYPLNLRAVVGLSGWLPGARTLRNKIEGSHEAARRAASLPILQCHGKNDDVVPYKYGEKSVNSLNSAGFRYLTFKPLDGLGHYTIPKEMNEVSSWLSARLGLEGYRS
;
A
#
# COMPACT_ATOMS: atom_id res chain seq x y z
N MET A 1 -12.26 -4.08 3.41
CA MET A 1 -11.58 -5.35 3.02
C MET A 1 -10.73 -5.25 1.75
N GLY A 2 -11.18 -4.60 0.66
CA GLY A 2 -10.40 -4.52 -0.59
C GLY A 2 -8.99 -3.93 -0.44
N ALA A 3 -8.83 -2.88 0.37
CA ALA A 3 -7.53 -2.30 0.70
C ALA A 3 -6.54 -3.33 1.29
N ALA A 4 -7.02 -4.26 2.12
CA ALA A 4 -6.18 -5.29 2.69
C ALA A 4 -5.66 -6.29 1.65
N MET A 5 -6.48 -6.61 0.64
CA MET A 5 -6.06 -7.45 -0.49
C MET A 5 -5.07 -6.72 -1.40
N ALA A 6 -5.26 -5.42 -1.64
CA ALA A 6 -4.32 -4.61 -2.40
C ALA A 6 -2.94 -4.54 -1.71
N LEU A 7 -2.91 -4.28 -0.40
CA LEU A 7 -1.66 -4.26 0.38
C LEU A 7 -1.01 -5.65 0.47
N TYR A 8 -1.80 -6.72 0.65
CA TYR A 8 -1.26 -8.08 0.60
C TYR A 8 -0.64 -8.40 -0.77
N SER A 9 -1.29 -7.97 -1.86
CA SER A 9 -0.77 -8.12 -3.22
C SER A 9 0.54 -7.36 -3.42
N ALA A 10 0.69 -6.17 -2.84
CA ALA A 10 1.95 -5.43 -2.81
C ALA A 10 3.09 -6.24 -2.18
N THR A 11 2.80 -6.92 -1.07
CA THR A 11 3.80 -7.77 -0.40
C THR A 11 4.14 -9.03 -1.17
N CYS A 12 3.17 -9.63 -1.86
CA CYS A 12 3.40 -10.79 -2.71
C CYS A 12 4.22 -10.43 -3.94
N TYR A 13 3.93 -9.29 -4.58
CA TYR A 13 4.75 -8.73 -5.66
C TYR A 13 6.18 -8.50 -5.20
N ALA A 14 6.38 -7.84 -4.06
CA ALA A 14 7.71 -7.62 -3.52
C ALA A 14 8.43 -8.96 -3.27
N ALA A 15 7.80 -9.90 -2.57
CA ALA A 15 8.35 -11.24 -2.33
C ALA A 15 8.55 -12.08 -3.62
N GLY A 16 7.87 -11.72 -4.73
CA GLY A 16 7.85 -12.49 -5.98
C GLY A 16 6.98 -13.75 -5.94
N ARG A 17 6.23 -13.97 -4.86
CA ARG A 17 5.41 -15.17 -4.63
C ARG A 17 4.28 -14.92 -3.64
N TYR A 18 3.26 -15.74 -3.73
CA TYR A 18 2.18 -15.83 -2.75
C TYR A 18 2.63 -16.54 -1.47
N GLY A 19 1.77 -16.53 -0.44
CA GLY A 19 2.02 -17.24 0.82
C GLY A 19 2.15 -18.75 0.68
N ASN A 20 1.55 -19.36 -0.35
CA ASN A 20 1.66 -20.80 -0.64
C ASN A 20 2.90 -21.18 -1.47
N GLY A 21 3.77 -20.22 -1.78
CA GLY A 21 5.00 -20.45 -2.54
C GLY A 21 4.87 -20.27 -4.05
N ASN A 22 3.64 -20.23 -4.60
CA ASN A 22 3.46 -20.03 -6.04
C ASN A 22 3.99 -18.65 -6.48
N PRO A 23 4.61 -18.54 -7.66
CA PRO A 23 5.08 -17.26 -8.19
C PRO A 23 3.96 -16.22 -8.30
N TYR A 24 4.28 -14.96 -8.00
CA TYR A 24 3.34 -13.85 -8.20
C TYR A 24 3.47 -13.34 -9.65
N PRO A 25 2.43 -13.46 -10.50
CA PRO A 25 2.59 -13.34 -11.95
C PRO A 25 2.56 -11.89 -12.45
N LEU A 26 2.09 -10.94 -11.63
CA LEU A 26 1.86 -9.57 -12.06
C LEU A 26 3.02 -8.65 -11.68
N ASN A 27 3.35 -7.72 -12.58
CA ASN A 27 4.26 -6.61 -12.28
C ASN A 27 3.44 -5.37 -11.84
N LEU A 28 3.46 -5.06 -10.55
CA LEU A 28 2.67 -3.95 -10.01
C LEU A 28 3.43 -2.62 -10.16
N ARG A 29 2.73 -1.58 -10.64
CA ARG A 29 3.29 -0.23 -10.81
C ARG A 29 2.93 0.75 -9.70
N ALA A 30 1.81 0.53 -9.02
CA ALA A 30 1.34 1.32 -7.89
C ALA A 30 0.28 0.53 -7.10
N VAL A 31 0.13 0.81 -5.80
CA VAL A 31 -0.90 0.21 -4.94
C VAL A 31 -1.55 1.29 -4.09
N VAL A 32 -2.88 1.25 -3.96
CA VAL A 32 -3.65 2.16 -3.11
C VAL A 32 -4.47 1.34 -2.12
N GLY A 33 -4.47 1.74 -0.85
CA GLY A 33 -5.31 1.19 0.20
C GLY A 33 -6.03 2.29 0.97
N LEU A 34 -7.36 2.32 0.89
CA LEU A 34 -8.21 3.27 1.63
C LEU A 34 -8.89 2.55 2.80
N SER A 35 -8.81 3.10 4.00
CA SER A 35 -9.48 2.61 5.22
C SER A 35 -9.26 1.11 5.45
N GLY A 36 -7.99 0.69 5.46
CA GLY A 36 -7.57 -0.71 5.39
C GLY A 36 -6.55 -1.13 6.45
N TRP A 37 -6.05 -2.35 6.29
CA TRP A 37 -4.96 -2.89 7.09
C TRP A 37 -4.10 -3.84 6.26
N LEU A 38 -2.92 -4.19 6.75
CA LEU A 38 -2.00 -5.13 6.13
C LEU A 38 -2.15 -6.54 6.72
N PRO A 39 -2.62 -7.52 5.94
CA PRO A 39 -2.58 -8.93 6.33
C PRO A 39 -1.14 -9.47 6.32
N GLY A 40 -0.85 -10.43 7.20
CA GLY A 40 0.43 -11.16 7.17
C GLY A 40 1.67 -10.37 7.60
N ALA A 41 1.48 -9.17 8.17
CA ALA A 41 2.54 -8.23 8.58
C ALA A 41 3.67 -8.88 9.40
N ARG A 42 3.35 -9.80 10.32
CA ARG A 42 4.32 -10.48 11.19
C ARG A 42 5.44 -11.20 10.43
N THR A 43 5.15 -11.74 9.25
CA THR A 43 6.12 -12.51 8.45
C THR A 43 6.77 -11.71 7.33
N LEU A 44 6.33 -10.46 7.13
CA LEU A 44 6.69 -9.67 5.95
C LEU A 44 8.19 -9.42 5.87
N ARG A 45 8.79 -8.95 6.98
CA ARG A 45 10.21 -8.62 7.03
C ARG A 45 11.10 -9.79 6.60
N ASN A 46 10.87 -10.97 7.19
CA ASN A 46 11.62 -12.19 6.87
C ASN A 46 11.47 -12.59 5.38
N LYS A 47 10.29 -12.35 4.78
CA LYS A 47 10.06 -12.65 3.35
C LYS A 47 10.85 -11.72 2.42
N ILE A 48 11.10 -10.48 2.84
CA ILE A 48 11.82 -9.49 2.02
C ILE A 48 13.33 -9.56 2.24
N GLU A 49 13.80 -9.66 3.49
CA GLU A 49 15.25 -9.65 3.81
C GLU A 49 16.02 -10.83 3.18
N GLY A 50 15.37 -11.97 2.95
CA GLY A 50 15.99 -13.14 2.34
C GLY A 50 16.27 -13.04 0.84
N SER A 51 15.98 -11.91 0.18
CA SER A 51 16.18 -11.75 -1.26
C SER A 51 16.47 -10.30 -1.66
N HIS A 52 17.63 -10.06 -2.28
CA HIS A 52 17.97 -8.74 -2.83
C HIS A 52 16.96 -8.24 -3.87
N GLU A 53 16.42 -9.14 -4.71
CA GLU A 53 15.35 -8.80 -5.66
C GLU A 53 14.08 -8.35 -4.94
N ALA A 54 13.70 -9.06 -3.87
CA ALA A 54 12.52 -8.70 -3.09
C ALA A 54 12.69 -7.35 -2.39
N ALA A 55 13.86 -7.09 -1.82
CA ALA A 55 14.21 -5.80 -1.23
C ALA A 55 14.15 -4.67 -2.25
N ARG A 56 14.67 -4.87 -3.48
CA ARG A 56 14.58 -3.88 -4.56
C ARG A 56 13.13 -3.59 -4.97
N ARG A 57 12.31 -4.63 -5.17
CA ARG A 57 10.88 -4.46 -5.50
C ARG A 57 10.10 -3.77 -4.38
N ALA A 58 10.37 -4.11 -3.12
CA ALA A 58 9.75 -3.46 -1.97
C ALA A 58 10.11 -1.96 -1.92
N ALA A 59 11.40 -1.63 -2.07
CA ALA A 59 11.88 -0.26 -2.00
C ALA A 59 11.32 0.64 -3.12
N SER A 60 11.08 0.08 -4.31
CA SER A 60 10.66 0.84 -5.50
C SER A 60 9.15 0.90 -5.74
N LEU A 61 8.35 0.01 -5.14
CA LEU A 61 6.90 -0.01 -5.38
C LEU A 61 6.21 1.19 -4.70
N PRO A 62 5.56 2.09 -5.46
CA PRO A 62 4.76 3.17 -4.90
C PRO A 62 3.51 2.62 -4.20
N ILE A 63 3.31 3.00 -2.94
CA ILE A 63 2.12 2.66 -2.16
C ILE A 63 1.51 3.92 -1.55
N LEU A 64 0.21 4.10 -1.70
CA LEU A 64 -0.59 5.10 -0.99
C LEU A 64 -1.52 4.40 -0.01
N GLN A 65 -1.50 4.83 1.26
CA GLN A 65 -2.52 4.49 2.24
C GLN A 65 -3.22 5.74 2.73
N CYS A 66 -4.55 5.75 2.69
CA CYS A 66 -5.38 6.79 3.30
C CYS A 66 -6.23 6.16 4.40
N HIS A 67 -6.42 6.86 5.51
CA HIS A 67 -7.23 6.33 6.61
C HIS A 67 -7.88 7.45 7.42
N GLY A 68 -9.18 7.32 7.67
CA GLY A 68 -9.92 8.22 8.54
C GLY A 68 -9.56 8.04 10.01
N LYS A 69 -9.31 9.13 10.74
CA LYS A 69 -9.01 9.05 12.19
C LYS A 69 -10.21 8.64 13.04
N ASN A 70 -11.43 8.79 12.50
CA ASN A 70 -12.69 8.45 13.15
C ASN A 70 -13.32 7.18 12.56
N ASP A 71 -12.53 6.35 11.85
CA ASP A 71 -12.99 5.07 11.32
C ASP A 71 -13.35 4.10 12.46
N ASP A 72 -14.63 3.77 12.53
CA ASP A 72 -15.28 2.94 13.53
C ASP A 72 -15.39 1.46 13.13
N VAL A 73 -15.10 1.12 11.86
CA VAL A 73 -15.15 -0.25 11.33
C VAL A 73 -13.75 -0.85 11.28
N VAL A 74 -12.78 -0.11 10.75
CA VAL A 74 -11.36 -0.45 10.74
C VAL A 74 -10.61 0.64 11.51
N PRO A 75 -10.36 0.44 12.82
CA PRO A 75 -9.70 1.44 13.65
C PRO A 75 -8.42 1.99 13.01
N TYR A 76 -8.27 3.32 12.99
CA TYR A 76 -7.13 4.05 12.40
C TYR A 76 -5.75 3.47 12.77
N LYS A 77 -5.59 2.95 14.00
CA LYS A 77 -4.37 2.27 14.47
C LYS A 77 -3.92 1.12 13.57
N TYR A 78 -4.84 0.48 12.84
CA TYR A 78 -4.51 -0.59 11.91
C TYR A 78 -3.87 -0.05 10.63
N GLY A 79 -4.29 1.12 10.14
CA GLY A 79 -3.58 1.83 9.09
C GLY A 79 -2.15 2.17 9.52
N GLU A 80 -1.97 2.73 10.71
CA GLU A 80 -0.64 3.06 11.26
C GLU A 80 0.27 1.83 11.39
N LYS A 81 -0.26 0.73 11.96
CA LYS A 81 0.49 -0.54 12.07
C LYS A 81 0.89 -1.11 10.72
N SER A 82 0.03 -0.92 9.70
CA SER A 82 0.29 -1.38 8.33
C SER A 82 1.45 -0.63 7.71
N VAL A 83 1.43 0.70 7.83
CA VAL A 83 2.51 1.59 7.37
C VAL A 83 3.82 1.27 8.08
N ASN A 84 3.80 1.11 9.40
CA ASN A 84 4.98 0.76 10.19
C ASN A 84 5.56 -0.59 9.74
N SER A 85 4.72 -1.60 9.53
CA SER A 85 5.15 -2.92 9.09
C SER A 85 5.76 -2.91 7.69
N LEU A 86 5.19 -2.14 6.75
CA LEU A 86 5.75 -1.95 5.41
C LEU A 86 7.11 -1.23 5.48
N ASN A 87 7.20 -0.13 6.24
CA ASN A 87 8.45 0.60 6.43
C ASN A 87 9.55 -0.29 7.01
N SER A 88 9.24 -1.06 8.07
CA SER A 88 10.18 -1.99 8.69
C SER A 88 10.62 -3.13 7.78
N ALA A 89 9.82 -3.46 6.76
CA ALA A 89 10.15 -4.47 5.76
C ALA A 89 10.86 -3.90 4.51
N GLY A 90 11.17 -2.61 4.48
CA GLY A 90 11.94 -1.98 3.40
C GLY A 90 11.10 -1.37 2.28
N PHE A 91 9.79 -1.23 2.44
CA PHE A 91 8.98 -0.44 1.51
C PHE A 91 9.25 1.04 1.74
N ARG A 92 10.04 1.65 0.85
CA ARG A 92 10.51 3.03 0.99
C ARG A 92 9.65 4.04 0.23
N TYR A 93 8.94 3.62 -0.81
CA TYR A 93 8.08 4.49 -1.60
C TYR A 93 6.62 4.51 -1.10
N LEU A 94 6.45 4.74 0.20
CA LEU A 94 5.16 4.68 0.88
C LEU A 94 4.69 6.08 1.30
N THR A 95 3.43 6.40 1.00
CA THR A 95 2.74 7.61 1.46
C THR A 95 1.58 7.22 2.37
N PHE A 96 1.49 7.81 3.56
CA PHE A 96 0.34 7.66 4.46
C PHE A 96 -0.38 8.99 4.65
N LYS A 97 -1.69 9.01 4.44
CA LYS A 97 -2.55 10.19 4.50
C LYS A 97 -3.64 10.00 5.56
N PRO A 98 -3.44 10.55 6.77
CA PRO A 98 -4.50 10.58 7.76
C PRO A 98 -5.56 11.62 7.40
N LEU A 99 -6.84 11.26 7.57
CA LEU A 99 -7.98 12.12 7.26
C LEU A 99 -8.75 12.41 8.55
N ASP A 100 -8.66 13.65 9.03
CA ASP A 100 -9.34 14.10 10.25
C ASP A 100 -10.87 14.10 10.06
N GLY A 101 -11.60 13.56 11.04
CA GLY A 101 -13.07 13.53 11.02
C GLY A 101 -13.68 12.47 10.08
N LEU A 102 -12.88 11.81 9.25
CA LEU A 102 -13.37 10.79 8.31
C LEU A 102 -13.62 9.45 9.03
N GLY A 103 -14.80 8.87 8.80
CA GLY A 103 -15.19 7.53 9.25
C GLY A 103 -14.90 6.45 8.20
N HIS A 104 -15.64 5.34 8.22
CA HIS A 104 -15.44 4.24 7.26
C HIS A 104 -16.13 4.47 5.89
N TYR A 105 -15.78 5.56 5.22
CA TYR A 105 -16.29 5.90 3.88
C TYR A 105 -15.27 6.77 3.15
N THR A 106 -15.53 7.07 1.87
CA THR A 106 -14.67 7.94 1.05
C THR A 106 -15.28 9.32 0.87
N ILE A 107 -14.44 10.34 0.70
CA ILE A 107 -14.86 11.72 0.40
C ILE A 107 -14.20 12.26 -0.88
N PRO A 108 -14.80 13.26 -1.57
CA PRO A 108 -14.21 13.83 -2.79
C PRO A 108 -12.77 14.33 -2.61
N LYS A 109 -12.46 14.93 -1.45
CA LYS A 109 -11.11 15.39 -1.12
C LYS A 109 -10.10 14.24 -1.16
N GLU A 110 -10.40 13.11 -0.53
CA GLU A 110 -9.56 11.91 -0.55
C GLU A 110 -9.39 11.39 -1.98
N MET A 111 -10.48 11.32 -2.75
CA MET A 111 -10.43 10.82 -4.12
C MET A 111 -9.63 11.73 -5.06
N ASN A 112 -9.65 13.05 -4.84
CA ASN A 112 -8.81 14.00 -5.57
C ASN A 112 -7.32 13.79 -5.24
N GLU A 113 -6.99 13.51 -3.99
CA GLU A 113 -5.61 13.16 -3.59
C GLU A 113 -5.17 11.84 -4.23
N VAL A 114 -6.02 10.82 -4.24
CA VAL A 114 -5.75 9.53 -4.93
C VAL A 114 -5.53 9.75 -6.42
N SER A 115 -6.40 10.50 -7.09
CA SER A 115 -6.30 10.79 -8.52
C SER A 115 -5.00 11.53 -8.85
N SER A 116 -4.69 12.59 -8.10
CA SER A 116 -3.45 13.36 -8.26
C SER A 116 -2.21 12.49 -8.04
N TRP A 117 -2.23 11.65 -7.00
CA TRP A 117 -1.14 10.74 -6.68
C TRP A 117 -0.93 9.71 -7.79
N LEU A 118 -2.00 9.11 -8.32
CA LEU A 118 -1.90 8.14 -9.42
C LEU A 118 -1.37 8.80 -10.70
N SER A 119 -1.87 9.99 -11.05
CA SER A 119 -1.41 10.73 -12.22
C SER A 119 0.09 10.99 -12.17
N ALA A 120 0.60 11.45 -11.03
CA ALA A 120 2.01 11.70 -10.83
C ALA A 120 2.88 10.42 -10.85
N ARG A 121 2.38 9.29 -10.31
CA ARG A 121 3.16 8.03 -10.25
C ARG A 121 3.15 7.24 -11.54
N LEU A 122 2.08 7.36 -12.33
CA LEU A 122 1.90 6.62 -13.57
C LEU A 122 2.22 7.46 -14.81
N GLY A 123 2.50 8.76 -14.66
CA GLY A 123 2.80 9.66 -15.77
C GLY A 123 1.59 9.94 -16.66
N LEU A 124 0.40 10.03 -16.06
CA LEU A 124 -0.87 10.19 -16.78
C LEU A 124 -1.21 11.65 -17.11
N GLU A 125 -0.34 12.59 -16.73
CA GLU A 125 -0.57 14.03 -16.95
C GLU A 125 -0.51 14.45 -18.43
N GLY A 126 -0.16 13.53 -19.33
CA GLY A 126 -0.06 13.75 -20.77
C GLY A 126 1.10 14.67 -21.16
N TYR A 127 1.64 14.49 -22.37
CA TYR A 127 2.39 15.58 -23.00
C TYR A 127 1.41 16.72 -23.25
N ARG A 128 1.46 17.78 -22.43
CA ARG A 128 0.81 19.04 -22.79
C ARG A 128 1.56 19.60 -24.00
N SER A 129 1.02 19.36 -25.20
CA SER A 129 1.40 20.03 -26.45
C SER A 129 1.04 21.51 -26.39
#